data_AF-A0A0J8BHK7-F1
#
_entry.id   AF-A0A0J8BHK7-F1
#
_cell.length_a   1.000
_cell.length_b   1.000
_cell.length_c   1.000
_cell.angle_alpha   90.00
_cell.angle_beta   90.00
_cell.angle_gamma   90.00
#
_symmetry.space_group_name_H-M   'P 1'
#
loop_
_entity.id
_entity.type
_entity.pdbx_description
1 polymer ?
#
loop_
_entity_poly.entity_id
_entity_poly.type
_entity_poly.pdbx_seq_one_letter_code
_entity_poly.pdbx_strand_id
1 'polypeptide(L)'
;MLAGLAFKRKWQQKRRAEGKPCDKPNIVTEANVQVCWEKFARYFEVELKEGKLKEGYYVMDPEKAVDMVDENTICVAAILGSTFTGEFEDVKLLNELLTKKNKETGWDTPIHVDAASGGFIAPFIYPDIEWDFLLPLVKSINVSGHKYSLVYAGIGWVVWRSKDDLPEDLIFHINYLGTDQPTFTLNFSKELLLLQLWVGLQFDRTERTLLARFSIS
;
A
#
# COMPACT_ATOMS: atom_id res chain seq x y z
N MET A 1 4.94 0.99 6.19
CA MET A 1 5.11 1.97 7.30
C MET A 1 4.77 3.41 6.89
N LEU A 2 5.49 4.05 5.96
CA LEU A 2 5.20 5.45 5.56
C LEU A 2 3.74 5.65 5.09
N ALA A 3 3.21 4.73 4.29
CA ALA A 3 1.80 4.75 3.90
C ALA A 3 0.85 4.69 5.12
N GLY A 4 1.09 3.78 6.05
CA GLY A 4 0.31 3.66 7.29
C GLY A 4 0.37 4.93 8.16
N LEU A 5 1.51 5.60 8.24
CA LEU A 5 1.64 6.91 8.90
C LEU A 5 0.78 7.98 8.23
N ALA A 6 0.78 8.03 6.90
CA ALA A 6 -0.06 8.95 6.14
C ALA A 6 -1.55 8.69 6.41
N PHE A 7 -2.00 7.43 6.37
CA PHE A 7 -3.38 7.05 6.70
C PHE A 7 -3.75 7.40 8.14
N LYS A 8 -2.92 7.03 9.11
CA LYS A 8 -3.15 7.35 10.53
C LYS A 8 -3.29 8.86 10.73
N ARG A 9 -2.39 9.66 10.13
CA ARG A 9 -2.40 11.11 10.28
C ARG A 9 -3.63 11.74 9.61
N LYS A 10 -3.96 11.34 8.39
CA LYS A 10 -5.14 11.82 7.65
C LYS A 10 -6.44 11.49 8.39
N TRP A 11 -6.56 10.25 8.91
CA TRP A 11 -7.68 9.84 9.75
C TRP A 11 -7.76 10.68 11.03
N GLN A 12 -6.65 10.89 11.75
CA GLN A 12 -6.64 11.74 12.95
C GLN A 12 -7.09 13.18 12.66
N GLN A 13 -6.64 13.77 11.55
CA GLN A 13 -7.04 15.12 11.14
C GLN A 13 -8.56 15.18 10.86
N LYS A 14 -9.09 14.22 10.10
CA LYS A 14 -10.53 14.08 9.84
C LYS A 14 -11.34 13.97 11.15
N ARG A 15 -10.94 13.07 12.04
CA ARG A 15 -11.64 12.84 13.31
C ARG A 15 -11.64 14.08 14.21
N ARG A 16 -10.50 14.79 14.30
CA ARG A 16 -10.40 16.05 15.07
C ARG A 16 -11.27 17.16 14.48
N ALA A 17 -11.30 17.29 13.15
CA ALA A 17 -12.17 18.26 12.48
C ALA A 17 -13.67 17.99 12.74
N GLU A 18 -14.04 16.71 12.90
CA GLU A 18 -15.39 16.27 13.25
C GLU A 18 -15.67 16.27 14.77
N GLY A 19 -14.71 16.67 15.62
CA GLY A 19 -14.85 16.62 17.08
C GLY A 19 -14.95 15.20 17.67
N LYS A 20 -14.50 14.18 16.93
CA LYS A 20 -14.57 12.76 17.33
C LYS A 20 -13.26 12.27 17.96
N PRO A 21 -13.30 11.22 18.81
CA PRO A 21 -12.10 10.59 19.35
C PRO A 21 -11.18 10.05 18.26
N CYS A 22 -9.86 10.12 18.49
CA CYS A 22 -8.83 9.68 17.55
C CYS A 22 -7.72 8.83 18.22
N ASP A 23 -8.06 8.15 19.31
CA ASP A 23 -7.16 7.39 20.19
C ASP A 23 -7.05 5.89 19.84
N LYS A 24 -7.99 5.34 19.06
CA LYS A 24 -8.05 3.89 18.77
C LYS A 24 -8.05 3.55 17.28
N PRO A 25 -7.04 3.97 16.50
CA PRO A 25 -6.97 3.62 15.08
C PRO A 25 -6.78 2.11 14.90
N ASN A 26 -7.42 1.55 13.87
CA ASN A 26 -7.15 0.18 13.41
C ASN A 26 -6.87 0.14 11.90
N ILE A 27 -6.24 -0.95 11.45
CA ILE A 27 -6.07 -1.29 10.04
C ILE A 27 -6.66 -2.68 9.80
N VAL A 28 -7.36 -2.86 8.68
CA VAL A 28 -7.91 -4.16 8.29
C VAL A 28 -7.01 -4.78 7.24
N THR A 29 -6.65 -6.05 7.44
CA THR A 29 -5.92 -6.89 6.49
C THR A 29 -6.34 -8.36 6.70
N GLU A 30 -5.69 -9.29 6.03
CA GLU A 30 -5.92 -10.73 6.20
C GLU A 30 -4.71 -11.37 6.90
N ALA A 31 -4.86 -12.54 7.54
CA ALA A 31 -3.77 -13.20 8.26
C ALA A 31 -2.58 -13.67 7.38
N ASN A 32 -2.65 -13.52 6.06
CA ASN A 32 -1.53 -13.70 5.13
C ASN A 32 -0.62 -12.46 5.04
N VAL A 33 -0.84 -11.45 5.88
CA VAL A 33 -0.10 -10.19 5.88
C VAL A 33 1.39 -10.37 6.15
N GLN A 34 2.21 -9.57 5.47
CA GLN A 34 3.64 -9.55 5.71
C GLN A 34 3.97 -8.83 7.02
N VAL A 35 4.95 -9.33 7.78
CA VAL A 35 5.35 -8.85 9.13
C VAL A 35 5.60 -7.34 9.26
N CYS A 36 5.84 -6.60 8.17
CA CYS A 36 5.99 -5.15 8.18
C CYS A 36 4.71 -4.43 8.63
N TRP A 37 3.54 -5.02 8.43
CA TRP A 37 2.27 -4.50 8.92
C TRP A 37 2.09 -4.73 10.42
N GLU A 38 2.48 -5.90 10.93
CA GLU A 38 2.58 -6.12 12.39
C GLU A 38 3.54 -5.13 13.05
N LYS A 39 4.70 -4.90 12.44
CA LYS A 39 5.66 -3.90 12.92
C LYS A 39 5.06 -2.50 12.90
N PHE A 40 4.36 -2.14 11.83
CA PHE A 40 3.64 -0.86 11.77
C PHE A 40 2.62 -0.74 12.90
N ALA A 41 1.73 -1.74 13.05
CA ALA A 41 0.71 -1.79 14.07
C ALA A 41 1.31 -1.63 15.48
N ARG A 42 2.37 -2.39 15.77
CA ARG A 42 3.04 -2.39 17.08
C ARG A 42 3.80 -1.10 17.36
N TYR A 43 4.58 -0.59 16.40
CA TYR A 43 5.44 0.58 16.61
C TYR A 43 4.66 1.89 16.60
N PHE A 44 3.52 1.94 15.91
CA PHE A 44 2.72 3.14 15.75
C PHE A 44 1.36 3.03 16.43
N GLU A 45 1.16 2.10 17.37
CA GLU A 45 -0.06 1.99 18.18
C GLU A 45 -1.32 2.04 17.31
N VAL A 46 -1.41 1.08 16.39
CA VAL A 46 -2.58 0.85 15.54
C VAL A 46 -2.99 -0.60 15.77
N GLU A 47 -4.28 -0.83 16.05
CA GLU A 47 -4.81 -2.18 16.15
C GLU A 47 -4.78 -2.86 14.77
N LEU A 48 -4.27 -4.10 14.72
CA LEU A 48 -4.26 -4.91 13.51
C LEU A 48 -5.47 -5.85 13.54
N LYS A 49 -6.45 -5.60 12.67
CA LYS A 49 -7.60 -6.49 12.48
C LYS A 49 -7.33 -7.44 11.33
N GLU A 50 -7.02 -8.68 11.67
CA GLU A 50 -6.72 -9.73 10.70
C GLU A 50 -7.93 -10.61 10.47
N GLY A 51 -8.29 -10.77 9.18
CA GLY A 51 -9.17 -11.84 8.75
C GLY A 51 -8.62 -13.22 9.09
N LYS A 52 -9.50 -14.23 9.11
CA LYS A 52 -9.10 -15.63 9.27
C LYS A 52 -9.06 -16.34 7.92
N LEU A 53 -7.91 -16.92 7.60
CA LEU A 53 -7.74 -17.83 6.47
C LEU A 53 -8.63 -19.06 6.62
N LYS A 54 -9.06 -19.62 5.49
CA LYS A 54 -9.78 -20.89 5.42
C LYS A 54 -8.95 -21.87 4.58
N GLU A 55 -9.07 -23.16 4.88
CA GLU A 55 -8.48 -24.18 4.03
C GLU A 55 -9.02 -24.06 2.60
N GLY A 56 -8.12 -24.05 1.60
CA GLY A 56 -8.46 -23.82 0.20
C GLY A 56 -8.72 -22.34 -0.18
N TYR A 57 -8.63 -21.40 0.76
CA TYR A 57 -8.78 -19.95 0.50
C TYR A 57 -7.80 -19.15 1.37
N TYR A 58 -6.65 -18.79 0.78
CA TYR A 58 -5.47 -18.28 1.49
C TYR A 58 -5.17 -16.80 1.24
N VAL A 59 -6.16 -16.08 0.72
CA VAL A 59 -6.13 -14.63 0.46
C VAL A 59 -7.27 -13.94 1.21
N MET A 60 -7.25 -12.61 1.21
CA MET A 60 -8.33 -11.81 1.78
C MET A 60 -9.69 -12.17 1.17
N ASP A 61 -10.69 -12.33 2.02
CA ASP A 61 -12.10 -12.35 1.65
C ASP A 61 -12.63 -10.90 1.68
N PRO A 62 -12.90 -10.26 0.52
CA PRO A 62 -13.27 -8.85 0.48
C PRO A 62 -14.54 -8.52 1.27
N GLU A 63 -15.52 -9.44 1.34
CA GLU A 63 -16.75 -9.23 2.10
C GLU A 63 -16.44 -9.15 3.59
N LYS A 64 -15.68 -10.11 4.11
CA LYS A 64 -15.29 -10.12 5.53
C LYS A 64 -14.38 -8.96 5.89
N ALA A 65 -13.45 -8.59 5.00
CA ALA A 65 -12.60 -7.43 5.20
C ALA A 65 -13.46 -6.18 5.36
N VAL A 66 -14.43 -5.99 4.47
CA VAL A 66 -15.37 -4.87 4.54
C VAL A 66 -16.21 -4.93 5.82
N ASP A 67 -16.66 -6.11 6.27
CA ASP A 67 -17.40 -6.26 7.53
C ASP A 67 -16.61 -5.80 8.76
N MET A 68 -15.31 -6.05 8.80
CA MET A 68 -14.43 -5.65 9.92
C MET A 68 -14.15 -4.14 10.02
N VAL A 69 -14.43 -3.39 8.94
CA VAL A 69 -14.23 -1.94 8.88
C VAL A 69 -15.19 -1.22 9.84
N ASP A 70 -14.65 -0.29 10.63
CA ASP A 70 -15.40 0.63 11.49
C ASP A 70 -14.93 2.08 11.30
N GLU A 71 -15.47 3.01 12.09
CA GLU A 71 -15.14 4.43 12.00
C GLU A 71 -13.70 4.79 12.41
N ASN A 72 -12.98 3.82 12.98
CA ASN A 72 -11.59 3.96 13.40
C ASN A 72 -10.61 3.27 12.43
N THR A 73 -11.12 2.60 11.39
CA THR A 73 -10.29 1.99 10.36
C THR A 73 -9.61 3.05 9.50
N ILE A 74 -8.28 3.11 9.56
CA ILE A 74 -7.47 4.10 8.83
C ILE A 74 -7.27 3.72 7.36
N CYS A 75 -7.28 2.42 7.05
CA CYS A 75 -7.35 1.86 5.70
C CYS A 75 -7.61 0.35 5.74
N VAL A 76 -7.97 -0.21 4.58
CA VAL A 76 -7.86 -1.65 4.31
C VAL A 76 -6.60 -1.88 3.46
N ALA A 77 -5.72 -2.79 3.89
CA ALA A 77 -4.49 -3.14 3.18
C ALA A 77 -4.67 -4.46 2.42
N ALA A 78 -4.82 -4.36 1.10
CA ALA A 78 -4.90 -5.51 0.19
C ALA A 78 -3.52 -5.87 -0.37
N ILE A 79 -3.27 -7.16 -0.60
CA ILE A 79 -1.98 -7.70 -1.00
C ILE A 79 -2.03 -8.16 -2.46
N LEU A 80 -1.22 -7.53 -3.30
CA LEU A 80 -1.05 -7.96 -4.68
C LEU A 80 0.18 -8.86 -4.78
N GLY A 81 -0.04 -10.15 -4.59
CA GLY A 81 0.98 -11.20 -4.63
C GLY A 81 1.42 -11.60 -3.23
N SER A 82 0.58 -12.42 -2.59
CA SER A 82 0.80 -13.02 -1.27
C SER A 82 2.19 -13.65 -1.16
N THR A 83 2.86 -13.45 -0.01
CA THR A 83 4.16 -14.09 0.24
C THR A 83 4.06 -15.60 0.43
N PHE A 84 2.87 -16.11 0.75
CA PHE A 84 2.64 -17.53 1.05
C PHE A 84 2.21 -18.31 -0.19
N THR A 85 1.36 -17.71 -1.04
CA THR A 85 0.74 -18.40 -2.19
C THR A 85 1.02 -17.76 -3.54
N GLY A 86 1.56 -16.53 -3.56
CA GLY A 86 1.73 -15.75 -4.80
C GLY A 86 0.42 -15.17 -5.37
N GLU A 87 -0.72 -15.52 -4.78
CA GLU A 87 -2.05 -15.13 -5.26
C GLU A 87 -2.31 -13.62 -5.08
N PHE A 88 -3.12 -13.08 -5.98
CA PHE A 88 -3.55 -11.68 -5.96
C PHE A 88 -4.89 -11.57 -5.25
N GLU A 89 -4.99 -10.68 -4.26
CA GLU A 89 -6.27 -10.34 -3.67
C GLU A 89 -7.14 -9.54 -4.65
N ASP A 90 -8.46 -9.72 -4.56
CA ASP A 90 -9.43 -9.03 -5.42
C ASP A 90 -9.66 -7.58 -4.96
N VAL A 91 -8.70 -6.72 -5.30
CA VAL A 91 -8.72 -5.29 -4.97
C VAL A 91 -9.92 -4.59 -5.61
N LYS A 92 -10.38 -5.05 -6.79
CA LYS A 92 -11.54 -4.48 -7.48
C LYS A 92 -12.82 -4.73 -6.70
N LEU A 93 -13.08 -5.98 -6.32
CA LEU A 93 -14.24 -6.32 -5.50
C LEU A 93 -14.19 -5.61 -4.15
N LEU A 94 -13.01 -5.55 -3.52
CA LEU A 94 -12.82 -4.79 -2.29
C LEU A 94 -13.19 -3.31 -2.47
N ASN A 95 -12.72 -2.67 -3.54
CA ASN A 95 -13.08 -1.29 -3.86
C ASN A 95 -14.59 -1.10 -4.06
N GLU A 96 -15.25 -2.01 -4.76
CA GLU A 96 -16.70 -1.95 -4.99
C GLU A 96 -17.52 -2.07 -3.70
N LEU A 97 -17.19 -3.05 -2.86
CA LEU A 97 -17.87 -3.29 -1.58
C LEU A 97 -17.61 -2.16 -0.58
N LEU A 98 -16.36 -1.70 -0.47
CA LEU A 98 -15.99 -0.58 0.39
C LEU A 98 -16.61 0.73 -0.09
N THR A 99 -16.81 0.91 -1.40
CA THR A 99 -17.55 2.05 -1.95
C THR A 99 -19.01 2.05 -1.49
N LYS A 100 -19.68 0.90 -1.47
CA LYS A 100 -21.05 0.78 -0.94
C LYS A 100 -21.08 1.11 0.54
N LYS A 101 -20.20 0.50 1.35
CA LYS A 101 -20.10 0.78 2.79
C LYS A 101 -19.81 2.24 3.08
N ASN A 102 -18.90 2.88 2.34
CA ASN A 102 -18.58 4.31 2.50
C ASN A 102 -19.78 5.22 2.18
N LYS A 103 -20.65 4.86 1.23
CA LYS A 103 -21.88 5.61 0.97
C LYS A 103 -22.88 5.53 2.12
N GLU A 104 -22.94 4.39 2.80
CA GLU A 104 -23.82 4.15 3.94
C GLU A 104 -23.31 4.82 5.22
N THR A 105 -21.99 4.75 5.46
CA THR A 105 -21.39 5.16 6.73
C THR A 105 -20.78 6.56 6.73
N GLY A 106 -20.40 7.08 5.56
CA GLY A 106 -19.65 8.34 5.41
C GLY A 106 -18.21 8.29 5.93
N TRP A 107 -17.67 7.10 6.25
CA TRP A 107 -16.34 6.98 6.85
C TRP A 107 -15.20 7.25 5.88
N ASP A 108 -15.43 7.12 4.56
CA ASP A 108 -14.43 7.33 3.51
C ASP A 108 -13.16 6.49 3.73
N THR A 109 -13.35 5.23 4.12
CA THR A 109 -12.26 4.29 4.37
C THR A 109 -11.50 4.03 3.06
N PRO A 110 -10.17 4.25 3.02
CA PRO A 110 -9.36 4.07 1.83
C PRO A 110 -8.74 2.66 1.74
N ILE A 111 -8.20 2.34 0.56
CA ILE A 111 -7.43 1.14 0.27
C ILE A 111 -5.95 1.50 0.09
N HIS A 112 -5.10 0.68 0.71
CA HIS A 112 -3.69 0.57 0.38
C HIS A 112 -3.44 -0.74 -0.35
N VAL A 113 -2.63 -0.73 -1.41
CA VAL A 113 -2.20 -1.96 -2.07
C VAL A 113 -0.74 -2.24 -1.76
N ASP A 114 -0.50 -3.31 -0.99
CA ASP A 114 0.82 -3.89 -0.82
C ASP A 114 1.15 -4.72 -2.07
N ALA A 115 1.69 -4.03 -3.07
CA ALA A 115 2.15 -4.63 -4.31
C ALA A 115 3.66 -4.90 -4.29
N ALA A 116 4.23 -5.24 -3.12
CA ALA A 116 5.67 -5.42 -2.94
C ALA A 116 6.27 -6.30 -4.05
N SER A 117 5.61 -7.42 -4.36
CA SER A 117 5.93 -8.33 -5.46
C SER A 117 5.12 -8.00 -6.72
N GLY A 118 3.79 -8.04 -6.64
CA GLY A 118 2.91 -7.98 -7.79
C GLY A 118 3.00 -6.68 -8.60
N GLY A 119 3.50 -5.59 -8.01
CA GLY A 119 3.58 -4.27 -8.66
C GLY A 119 4.53 -4.21 -9.87
N PHE A 120 5.49 -5.13 -9.98
CA PHE A 120 6.33 -5.29 -11.18
C PHE A 120 5.98 -6.54 -12.00
N ILE A 121 4.84 -7.20 -11.71
CA ILE A 121 4.33 -8.36 -12.44
C ILE A 121 3.02 -8.02 -13.15
N ALA A 122 2.01 -7.58 -12.40
CA ALA A 122 0.66 -7.34 -12.91
C ALA A 122 0.61 -6.40 -14.12
N PRO A 123 1.31 -5.24 -14.15
CA PRO A 123 1.29 -4.35 -15.32
C PRO A 123 1.77 -4.94 -16.64
N PHE A 124 2.56 -6.02 -16.58
CA PHE A 124 3.20 -6.63 -17.75
C PHE A 124 2.54 -7.94 -18.16
N ILE A 125 2.14 -8.78 -17.20
CA ILE A 125 1.56 -10.10 -17.48
C ILE A 125 0.04 -10.06 -17.48
N TYR A 126 -0.55 -9.24 -16.62
CA TYR A 126 -1.99 -9.17 -16.38
C TYR A 126 -2.51 -7.73 -16.56
N PRO A 127 -2.30 -7.08 -17.72
CA PRO A 127 -2.57 -5.66 -17.89
C PRO A 127 -4.06 -5.29 -17.76
N ASP A 128 -4.96 -6.26 -17.89
CA ASP A 128 -6.41 -6.05 -17.87
C ASP A 128 -7.02 -6.15 -16.46
N ILE A 129 -6.26 -6.56 -15.44
CA ILE A 129 -6.77 -6.61 -14.07
C ILE A 129 -6.72 -5.20 -13.48
N GLU A 130 -7.83 -4.75 -12.90
CA GLU A 130 -7.89 -3.46 -12.23
C GLU A 130 -7.51 -3.64 -10.76
N TRP A 131 -6.36 -3.10 -10.36
CA TRP A 131 -5.84 -3.25 -8.99
C TRP A 131 -5.19 -1.97 -8.46
N ASP A 132 -4.83 -1.03 -9.32
CA ASP A 132 -4.03 0.14 -9.01
C ASP A 132 -4.89 1.40 -8.83
N PHE A 133 -4.33 2.58 -9.16
CA PHE A 133 -5.02 3.87 -9.03
C PHE A 133 -6.24 4.04 -9.97
N LEU A 134 -6.48 3.12 -10.91
CA LEU A 134 -7.76 3.04 -11.63
C LEU A 134 -8.94 2.89 -10.65
N LEU A 135 -8.73 2.21 -9.52
CA LEU A 135 -9.74 2.03 -8.47
C LEU A 135 -9.78 3.26 -7.54
N PRO A 136 -10.92 3.99 -7.41
CA PRO A 136 -11.00 5.27 -6.70
C PRO A 136 -10.57 5.27 -5.22
N LEU A 137 -10.78 4.14 -4.53
CA LEU A 137 -10.43 4.01 -3.11
C LEU A 137 -8.97 3.65 -2.89
N VAL A 138 -8.22 3.24 -3.93
CA VAL A 138 -6.77 3.05 -3.83
C VAL A 138 -6.09 4.41 -3.70
N LYS A 139 -5.55 4.70 -2.51
CA LYS A 139 -4.91 5.98 -2.16
C LYS A 139 -3.39 5.91 -2.10
N SER A 140 -2.83 4.73 -1.88
CA SER A 140 -1.39 4.52 -2.01
C SER A 140 -1.05 3.07 -2.33
N ILE A 141 0.10 2.89 -2.96
CA ILE A 141 0.63 1.59 -3.39
C ILE A 141 2.10 1.53 -3.00
N ASN A 142 2.55 0.41 -2.42
CA ASN A 142 3.99 0.14 -2.29
C ASN A 142 4.48 -0.92 -3.28
N VAL A 143 5.74 -0.83 -3.69
CA VAL A 143 6.40 -1.85 -4.49
C VAL A 143 7.87 -2.00 -4.09
N SER A 144 8.39 -3.23 -4.08
CA SER A 144 9.81 -3.50 -3.79
C SER A 144 10.58 -3.59 -5.11
N GLY A 145 11.41 -2.59 -5.40
CA GLY A 145 12.25 -2.63 -6.60
C GLY A 145 13.22 -3.82 -6.58
N HIS A 146 13.70 -4.20 -5.39
CA HIS A 146 14.57 -5.36 -5.24
C HIS A 146 13.89 -6.74 -5.32
N LYS A 147 12.64 -6.80 -5.77
CA LYS A 147 11.95 -8.04 -6.12
C LYS A 147 11.91 -8.18 -7.65
N TYR A 148 10.73 -8.05 -8.25
CA TYR A 148 10.53 -8.29 -9.68
C TYR A 148 10.91 -7.12 -10.60
N SER A 149 11.53 -6.06 -10.07
CA SER A 149 12.02 -4.95 -10.88
C SER A 149 13.47 -5.11 -11.35
N LEU A 150 14.11 -6.22 -10.97
CA LEU A 150 15.45 -6.63 -11.40
C LEU A 150 16.59 -5.73 -10.86
N VAL A 151 16.46 -5.31 -9.60
CA VAL A 151 17.50 -4.56 -8.88
C VAL A 151 17.92 -5.31 -7.63
N TYR A 152 19.16 -5.12 -7.17
CA TYR A 152 19.62 -5.68 -5.91
C TYR A 152 18.87 -5.12 -4.70
N ALA A 153 18.95 -5.86 -3.59
CA ALA A 153 18.38 -5.47 -2.29
C ALA A 153 18.75 -4.04 -1.89
N GLY A 154 17.77 -3.29 -1.36
CA GLY A 154 17.97 -1.93 -0.84
C GLY A 154 17.02 -0.85 -1.37
N ILE A 155 16.19 -1.16 -2.38
CA ILE A 155 15.27 -0.17 -2.98
C ILE A 155 13.79 -0.56 -2.91
N GLY A 156 12.95 0.37 -2.50
CA GLY A 156 11.50 0.24 -2.47
C GLY A 156 10.83 1.59 -2.73
N TRP A 157 9.61 1.53 -3.21
CA TRP A 157 8.82 2.70 -3.59
C TRP A 157 7.47 2.67 -2.89
N VAL A 158 6.98 3.86 -2.57
CA VAL A 158 5.59 4.09 -2.18
C VAL A 158 5.10 5.26 -3.01
N VAL A 159 3.92 5.13 -3.59
CA VAL A 159 3.28 6.15 -4.43
C VAL A 159 1.93 6.47 -3.81
N TRP A 160 1.61 7.76 -3.74
CA TRP A 160 0.29 8.25 -3.33
C TRP A 160 -0.50 8.66 -4.57
N ARG A 161 -1.82 8.45 -4.54
CA ARG A 161 -2.73 8.80 -5.64
C ARG A 161 -2.71 10.31 -5.91
N SER A 162 -2.73 11.11 -4.85
CA SER A 162 -2.77 12.57 -4.91
C SER A 162 -1.94 13.19 -3.79
N LYS A 163 -1.65 14.50 -3.92
CA LYS A 163 -0.97 15.25 -2.85
C LYS A 163 -1.75 15.18 -1.53
N ASP A 164 -3.08 15.21 -1.59
CA ASP A 164 -3.96 15.19 -0.43
C ASP A 164 -3.93 13.86 0.34
N ASP A 165 -3.34 12.80 -0.23
CA ASP A 165 -3.16 11.51 0.44
C ASP A 165 -1.87 11.44 1.26
N LEU A 166 -1.03 12.49 1.22
CA LEU A 166 0.14 12.67 2.06
C LEU A 166 0.00 13.95 2.90
N PRO A 167 -0.37 13.86 4.19
CA PRO A 167 -0.48 15.02 5.06
C PRO A 167 0.82 15.83 5.13
N GLU A 168 0.74 17.13 4.86
CA GLU A 168 1.89 18.04 4.78
C GLU A 168 2.67 18.11 6.11
N ASP A 169 2.01 17.90 7.25
CA ASP A 169 2.63 17.88 8.58
C ASP A 169 3.52 16.64 8.83
N LEU A 170 3.59 15.70 7.89
CA LEU A 170 4.55 14.60 7.88
C LEU A 170 5.78 14.88 7.02
N ILE A 171 5.76 15.95 6.21
CA ILE A 171 6.85 16.30 5.29
C ILE A 171 7.81 17.23 6.02
N PHE A 172 9.09 16.86 6.04
CA PHE A 172 10.17 17.71 6.54
C PHE A 172 10.82 18.45 5.38
N HIS A 173 11.15 19.72 5.61
CA HIS A 173 11.83 20.57 4.66
C HIS A 173 13.27 20.80 5.12
N ILE A 174 14.22 20.19 4.41
CA ILE A 174 15.66 20.30 4.71
C ILE A 174 16.35 21.19 3.69
N ASN A 175 17.35 21.95 4.15
CA ASN A 175 18.13 22.88 3.33
C ASN A 175 19.62 22.52 3.35
N TYR A 176 19.95 21.28 2.99
CA TYR A 176 21.32 20.76 3.08
C TYR A 176 22.23 21.24 1.94
N LEU A 177 21.66 21.72 0.83
CA LEU A 177 22.39 22.16 -0.38
C LEU A 177 21.91 23.54 -0.88
N GLY A 178 21.39 24.39 -0.01
CA GLY A 178 20.96 25.76 -0.35
C GLY A 178 19.59 25.84 -1.05
N THR A 179 18.88 24.73 -1.22
CA THR A 179 17.52 24.66 -1.76
C THR A 179 16.63 23.80 -0.86
N ASP A 180 15.33 24.11 -0.86
CA ASP A 180 14.33 23.36 -0.11
C ASP A 180 14.16 21.95 -0.69
N GLN A 181 14.25 20.94 0.17
CA GLN A 181 14.12 19.54 -0.19
C GLN A 181 13.08 18.88 0.71
N PRO A 182 11.88 18.57 0.18
CA PRO A 182 10.86 17.86 0.93
C PRO A 182 11.28 16.39 1.12
N THR A 183 11.28 15.93 2.37
CA THR A 183 11.60 14.54 2.72
C THR A 183 10.53 13.94 3.62
N PHE A 184 10.16 12.70 3.30
CA PHE A 184 9.30 11.87 4.12
C PHE A 184 9.85 10.44 4.12
N THR A 185 10.82 10.19 4.99
CA THR A 185 11.52 8.91 5.12
C THR A 185 11.77 8.57 6.58
N LEU A 186 11.83 7.28 6.92
CA LEU A 186 12.30 6.84 8.24
C LEU A 186 13.83 6.77 8.31
N ASN A 187 14.49 6.62 7.16
CA ASN A 187 15.95 6.62 7.03
C ASN A 187 16.44 8.02 6.67
N PHE A 188 17.66 8.38 7.09
CA PHE A 188 18.31 9.63 6.71
C PHE A 188 19.39 9.39 5.63
N SER A 189 20.59 8.96 6.03
CA SER A 189 21.65 8.57 5.09
C SER A 189 21.39 7.19 4.48
N LYS A 190 21.58 7.04 3.18
CA LYS A 190 21.43 5.78 2.42
C LYS A 190 22.25 5.78 1.13
N GLU A 191 22.50 4.62 0.54
CA GLU A 191 23.19 4.53 -0.75
C GLU A 191 22.37 5.08 -1.93
N LEU A 192 23.05 5.32 -3.05
CA LEU A 192 22.53 6.06 -4.20
C LEU A 192 21.54 5.24 -5.04
N LEU A 193 20.42 5.87 -5.42
CA LEU A 193 19.29 5.28 -6.13
C LEU A 193 19.49 4.98 -7.64
N LEU A 194 20.64 5.33 -8.22
CA LEU A 194 20.83 5.39 -9.68
C LEU A 194 20.59 4.06 -10.41
N LEU A 195 20.82 2.92 -9.75
CA LEU A 195 20.73 1.62 -10.39
C LEU A 195 19.30 1.29 -10.87
N GLN A 196 18.28 1.64 -10.09
CA GLN A 196 16.87 1.39 -10.48
C GLN A 196 16.45 2.24 -11.67
N LEU A 197 16.87 3.51 -11.72
CA LEU A 197 16.60 4.40 -12.84
C LEU A 197 17.29 3.90 -14.11
N TRP A 198 18.52 3.39 -13.98
CA TRP A 198 19.25 2.81 -15.09
C TRP A 198 18.55 1.56 -15.64
N VAL A 199 18.17 0.59 -14.80
CA VAL A 199 17.37 -0.58 -15.21
C VAL A 199 16.02 -0.15 -15.81
N GLY A 200 15.44 0.94 -15.32
CA GLY A 200 14.28 1.64 -15.88
C GLY A 200 14.43 1.96 -17.38
N LEU A 201 15.60 2.45 -17.76
CA LEU A 201 15.90 2.94 -19.11
C LEU A 201 16.42 1.86 -20.07
N GLN A 202 16.93 0.74 -19.55
CA GLN A 202 17.50 -0.33 -20.37
C GLN A 202 16.44 -1.22 -21.04
N PHE A 203 15.31 -1.43 -20.39
CA PHE A 203 14.30 -2.38 -20.85
C PHE A 203 12.99 -1.72 -21.26
N ASP A 204 12.55 -2.00 -22.49
CA ASP A 204 11.24 -1.61 -22.96
C ASP A 204 10.10 -2.46 -22.34
N ARG A 205 8.85 -2.15 -22.68
CA ARG A 205 7.69 -2.88 -22.13
C ARG A 205 7.67 -4.35 -22.57
N THR A 206 8.10 -4.66 -23.78
CA THR A 206 8.13 -6.03 -24.33
C THR A 206 9.16 -6.87 -23.58
N GLU A 207 10.36 -6.33 -23.39
CA GLU A 207 11.44 -6.97 -22.64
C GLU A 207 11.05 -7.19 -21.17
N ARG A 208 10.42 -6.20 -20.53
CA ARG A 208 9.88 -6.34 -19.16
C ARG A 208 8.81 -7.43 -19.08
N THR A 209 7.99 -7.59 -20.10
CA THR A 209 6.97 -8.64 -20.16
C THR A 209 7.60 -10.03 -20.24
N LEU A 210 8.66 -10.19 -21.05
CA LEU A 210 9.41 -11.44 -21.14
C LEU A 210 10.10 -11.77 -19.81
N LEU A 211 10.75 -10.78 -19.20
CA LEU A 211 11.43 -10.94 -17.91
C LEU A 211 10.46 -11.28 -16.77
N ALA A 212 9.29 -10.63 -16.75
CA ALA A 212 8.24 -10.92 -15.78
C ALA A 212 7.74 -12.38 -15.94
N ARG A 213 7.49 -12.84 -17.18
CA ARG A 213 7.08 -14.23 -17.46
C ARG A 213 8.11 -15.24 -17.00
N PHE A 214 9.40 -14.98 -17.25
CA PHE A 214 10.49 -15.84 -16.79
C PHE A 214 10.61 -15.88 -15.25
N SER A 215 10.23 -14.80 -14.58
CA SER A 215 10.34 -14.71 -13.11
C SER A 215 9.26 -15.46 -12.35
N ILE A 216 8.18 -15.87 -13.05
CA ILE A 216 7.03 -16.58 -12.44
C ILE A 216 6.84 -18.01 -13.00
N SER A 217 7.71 -18.44 -13.92
CA SER A 217 7.76 -19.80 -14.47
C SER A 217 8.65 -20.71 -13.63
#